data_AF-A0A1V4RV53-F1
#
_entry.id   AF-A0A1V4RV53-F1
#
_cell.length_a   1.000
_cell.length_b   1.000
_cell.length_c   1.000
_cell.angle_alpha   90.00
_cell.angle_beta   90.00
_cell.angle_gamma   90.00
#
_symmetry.space_group_name_H-M   'P 1'
#
loop_
_entity.id
_entity.type
_entity.pdbx_description
1 polymer ?
#
loop_
_entity_poly.entity_id
_entity_poly.type
_entity_poly.pdbx_seq_one_letter_code
_entity_poly.pdbx_strand_id
1 'polypeptide(L)'
;MAKLIEPHGGKGLTCCLLEGAELEQEKKKAADLKKITVSPREEGDIIMMGIGGFSPLTGFMTKADWKGVCDDFLTADGTFWPIPVTLSADKAD
;
A
#
# COMPACT_ATOMS: atom_id res chain seq x y z
N MET A 1 13.80 -4.54 -29.66
CA MET A 1 13.86 -4.20 -28.22
C MET A 1 13.32 -5.39 -27.43
N ALA A 2 13.92 -5.74 -26.29
CA ALA A 2 13.40 -6.82 -25.46
C ALA A 2 12.05 -6.39 -24.83
N LYS A 3 11.09 -7.32 -24.72
CA LYS A 3 9.81 -7.09 -24.05
C LYS A 3 10.05 -7.01 -22.54
N LEU A 4 9.59 -5.94 -21.90
CA LEU A 4 9.64 -5.79 -20.44
C LEU A 4 8.72 -6.82 -19.78
N ILE A 5 9.09 -7.25 -18.57
CA ILE A 5 8.24 -8.12 -17.75
C ILE A 5 7.06 -7.28 -17.26
N GLU A 6 5.86 -7.86 -17.31
CA GLU A 6 4.65 -7.21 -16.81
C GLU A 6 4.72 -7.03 -15.28
N PRO A 7 4.18 -5.92 -14.74
CA PRO A 7 4.06 -5.74 -13.29
C PRO A 7 3.30 -6.88 -12.60
N HIS A 8 3.66 -7.12 -11.34
CA HIS A 8 3.07 -8.18 -10.51
C HIS A 8 1.55 -8.04 -10.37
N GLY A 9 0.85 -9.17 -10.23
CA GLY A 9 -0.59 -9.22 -10.03
C GLY A 9 -1.45 -8.91 -11.26
N GLY A 10 -0.87 -8.61 -12.42
CA GLY A 10 -1.60 -8.44 -13.68
C GLY A 10 -2.51 -7.21 -13.74
N LYS A 11 -2.38 -6.28 -12.80
CA LYS A 11 -3.15 -5.02 -12.73
C LYS A 11 -2.41 -3.81 -13.34
N GLY A 12 -1.22 -4.06 -13.90
CA GLY A 12 -0.31 -2.99 -14.34
C GLY A 12 0.44 -2.35 -13.18
N LEU A 13 1.31 -1.38 -13.51
CA LEU A 13 2.07 -0.64 -12.51
C LEU A 13 1.12 0.29 -11.75
N THR A 14 1.09 0.17 -10.43
CA THR A 14 0.17 0.91 -9.56
C THR A 14 0.98 1.81 -8.64
N CYS A 15 1.00 3.11 -8.92
CA CYS A 15 1.64 4.11 -8.07
C CYS A 15 0.57 4.86 -7.27
N CYS A 16 0.68 4.87 -5.94
CA CYS A 16 -0.29 5.55 -5.07
C CYS A 16 0.04 7.03 -4.83
N LEU A 17 1.18 7.52 -5.33
CA LEU A 17 1.55 8.92 -5.19
C LEU A 17 0.60 9.80 -6.02
N LEU A 18 -0.15 10.66 -5.32
CA LEU A 18 -0.98 11.67 -5.96
C LEU A 18 -0.12 12.82 -6.48
N GLU A 19 -0.53 13.39 -7.62
CA GLU A 19 0.15 14.51 -8.26
C GLU A 19 -0.84 15.64 -8.62
N GLY A 20 -0.29 16.83 -8.92
CA GLY A 20 -1.07 17.96 -9.42
C GLY A 20 -2.24 18.37 -8.51
N ALA A 21 -3.41 18.56 -9.12
CA ALA A 21 -4.59 19.05 -8.41
C ALA A 21 -5.12 18.08 -7.34
N GLU A 22 -5.00 16.77 -7.57
CA GLU A 22 -5.49 15.75 -6.65
C GLU A 22 -4.66 15.73 -5.35
N LEU A 23 -3.34 15.82 -5.47
CA LEU A 23 -2.44 15.98 -4.33
C LEU A 23 -2.81 17.20 -3.47
N GLU A 24 -3.04 18.34 -4.11
CA GLU A 24 -3.36 19.58 -3.40
C GLU A 24 -4.73 19.53 -2.72
N GLN A 25 -5.68 18.78 -3.28
CA GLN A 25 -7.00 18.56 -2.65
C GLN A 25 -6.89 17.63 -1.44
N GLU A 26 -6.22 16.48 -1.59
CA GLU A 26 -6.09 15.52 -0.50
C GLU A 26 -5.20 16.06 0.64
N LYS A 27 -4.19 16.89 0.35
CA LYS A 27 -3.42 17.62 1.40
C LYS A 27 -4.31 18.53 2.24
N LYS A 28 -5.24 19.28 1.62
CA LYS A 28 -6.17 20.15 2.35
C LYS A 28 -7.08 19.35 3.25
N LYS A 29 -7.67 18.29 2.72
CA LYS A 29 -8.54 17.37 3.47
C LYS A 29 -7.78 16.69 4.61
N ALA A 30 -6.55 16.25 4.38
CA ALA A 30 -5.71 15.60 5.38
C ALA A 30 -5.35 16.51 6.57
N ALA A 31 -5.39 17.84 6.41
CA ALA A 31 -5.13 18.78 7.49
C ALA A 31 -6.13 18.63 8.65
N ASP A 32 -7.38 18.27 8.34
CA ASP A 32 -8.48 18.11 9.30
C ASP A 32 -8.66 16.66 9.78
N LEU A 33 -7.91 15.72 9.20
CA LEU A 33 -7.96 14.32 9.60
C LEU A 33 -7.11 14.07 10.85
N LYS A 34 -7.52 13.03 11.57
CA LYS A 34 -6.74 12.45 12.64
C LYS A 34 -5.37 12.02 12.13
N LYS A 35 -4.33 12.40 12.87
CA LYS A 35 -2.94 12.09 12.53
C LYS A 35 -2.47 10.92 13.37
N ILE A 36 -1.87 9.94 12.70
CA ILE A 36 -1.25 8.77 13.33
C ILE A 36 0.24 8.88 13.08
N THR A 37 1.05 8.75 14.13
CA THR A 37 2.50 8.72 13.98
C THR A 37 2.90 7.34 13.47
N VAL A 38 3.68 7.30 12.40
CA VAL A 38 4.14 6.03 11.81
C VAL A 38 5.58 5.74 12.21
N SER A 39 5.93 4.47 12.30
CA SER A 39 7.32 4.03 12.48
C SER A 39 8.12 4.19 11.18
N PRO A 40 9.47 4.20 11.24
CA PRO A 40 10.31 4.22 10.03
C PRO A 40 10.08 3.03 9.10
N ARG A 41 9.62 1.89 9.63
CA ARG A 41 9.28 0.72 8.82
C ARG A 41 8.05 0.99 7.98
N GLU A 42 7.00 1.53 8.59
CA GLU A 42 5.73 1.85 7.92
C GLU A 42 5.90 3.03 6.96
N GLU A 43 6.77 4.00 7.28
CA GLU A 43 7.17 5.05 6.34
C GLU A 43 7.74 4.45 5.04
N GLY A 44 8.61 3.42 5.17
CA GLY A 44 9.13 2.67 4.02
C GLY A 44 8.02 2.00 3.21
N ASP A 45 7.06 1.36 3.86
CA ASP A 45 5.92 0.71 3.19
C ASP A 45 5.03 1.75 2.45
N ILE A 46 4.82 2.94 3.03
CA ILE A 46 4.09 4.05 2.39
C ILE A 46 4.82 4.52 1.14
N ILE A 47 6.14 4.70 1.20
CA ILE A 47 6.95 5.08 0.04
C ILE A 47 6.86 4.00 -1.06
N MET A 48 6.97 2.73 -0.69
CA MET A 48 6.91 1.61 -1.63
C MET A 48 5.57 1.51 -2.35
N MET A 49 4.45 1.79 -1.67
CA MET A 49 3.14 1.94 -2.32
C MET A 49 3.07 3.18 -3.21
N GLY A 50 3.62 4.31 -2.74
CA GLY A 50 3.64 5.57 -3.48
C GLY A 50 4.33 5.46 -4.83
N ILE A 51 5.51 4.84 -4.89
CA ILE A 51 6.32 4.70 -6.11
C ILE A 51 5.99 3.44 -6.93
N GLY A 52 5.02 2.64 -6.48
CA GLY A 52 4.59 1.41 -7.14
C GLY A 52 5.51 0.20 -6.96
N GLY A 53 6.50 0.29 -6.06
CA GLY A 53 7.33 -0.84 -5.66
C GLY A 53 6.53 -1.98 -5.01
N PHE A 54 5.35 -1.69 -4.46
CA PHE A 54 4.41 -2.67 -3.93
C PHE A 54 3.23 -2.99 -4.85
N SER A 55 3.29 -2.67 -6.15
CA SER A 55 2.24 -3.07 -7.09
C SER A 55 1.91 -4.57 -6.96
N PRO A 56 0.63 -4.95 -6.81
CA PRO A 56 -0.57 -4.15 -7.06
C PRO A 56 -1.23 -3.53 -5.81
N LEU A 57 -0.56 -3.49 -4.66
CA LEU A 57 -1.15 -2.96 -3.42
C LEU A 57 -1.43 -1.46 -3.52
N THR A 58 -2.65 -1.07 -3.15
CA THR A 58 -3.11 0.34 -3.11
C THR A 58 -3.31 0.86 -1.68
N GLY A 59 -2.90 0.09 -0.68
CA GLY A 59 -3.08 0.41 0.73
C GLY A 59 -2.60 -0.72 1.63
N PHE A 60 -2.67 -0.48 2.94
CA PHE A 60 -2.38 -1.52 3.93
C PHE A 60 -3.42 -2.64 3.88
N MET A 61 -2.97 -3.85 4.20
CA MET A 61 -3.78 -5.06 4.15
C MET A 61 -4.97 -5.00 5.09
N THR A 62 -6.12 -5.47 4.61
CA THR A 62 -7.24 -5.77 5.49
C THR A 62 -6.93 -7.00 6.36
N LYS A 63 -7.77 -7.27 7.37
CA LYS A 63 -7.63 -8.50 8.16
C LYS A 63 -7.71 -9.77 7.30
N ALA A 64 -8.52 -9.77 6.24
CA ALA A 64 -8.64 -10.91 5.35
C ALA A 64 -7.37 -11.11 4.52
N ASP A 65 -6.81 -10.02 3.96
CA ASP A 65 -5.55 -10.06 3.22
C ASP A 65 -4.40 -10.50 4.11
N TRP A 66 -4.27 -9.89 5.29
CA TRP A 66 -3.25 -10.25 6.27
C TRP A 66 -3.31 -11.73 6.63
N LYS A 67 -4.51 -12.24 6.91
CA LYS A 67 -4.70 -13.65 7.29
C LYS A 67 -4.32 -14.58 6.15
N GLY A 68 -4.79 -14.33 4.94
CA GLY A 68 -4.44 -15.15 3.78
C GLY A 68 -2.94 -15.11 3.46
N VAL A 69 -2.29 -13.96 3.63
CA VAL A 69 -0.84 -13.84 3.44
C VAL A 69 -0.06 -14.61 4.49
N CYS A 70 -0.50 -14.59 5.74
CA CYS A 70 0.11 -15.38 6.80
C CYS A 70 -0.06 -16.89 6.62
N ASP A 71 -1.22 -17.33 6.14
CA ASP A 71 -1.54 -18.76 6.03
C ASP A 71 -1.02 -19.36 4.72
N ASP A 72 -1.25 -18.68 3.61
CA ASP A 72 -1.13 -19.22 2.25
C ASP A 72 -0.25 -18.38 1.32
N PHE A 73 0.30 -17.26 1.81
CA PHE A 73 0.96 -16.23 0.98
C PHE A 73 0.05 -15.64 -0.09
N LEU A 74 -1.26 -15.62 0.13
CA LEU A 74 -2.24 -15.07 -0.80
C LEU A 74 -3.06 -13.97 -0.13
N THR A 75 -3.17 -12.81 -0.76
CA THR A 75 -4.19 -11.82 -0.38
C THR A 75 -5.60 -12.38 -0.61
N ALA A 76 -6.64 -11.69 -0.12
CA ALA A 76 -8.01 -12.18 -0.20
C ALA A 76 -8.52 -12.32 -1.64
N ASP A 77 -7.92 -11.61 -2.61
CA ASP A 77 -8.24 -11.73 -4.04
C ASP A 77 -7.42 -12.82 -4.76
N GLY A 78 -6.58 -13.57 -4.04
CA GLY A 78 -5.73 -14.63 -4.59
C GLY A 78 -4.39 -14.14 -5.14
N THR A 79 -4.04 -12.85 -5.01
CA THR A 79 -2.71 -12.36 -5.41
C THR A 79 -1.66 -12.86 -4.43
N PHE A 80 -0.59 -13.48 -4.95
CA PHE A 80 0.55 -13.90 -4.14
C PHE A 80 1.27 -12.70 -3.49
N TRP A 81 1.54 -12.81 -2.20
CA TRP A 81 2.32 -11.83 -1.44
C TRP A 81 3.06 -12.49 -0.26
N PRO A 82 4.37 -12.25 -0.09
CA PRO A 82 5.18 -13.06 0.82
C PRO A 82 5.17 -12.61 2.29
N ILE A 83 4.91 -11.32 2.56
CA ILE A 83 4.99 -10.74 3.92
C ILE A 83 3.87 -9.73 4.10
N PRO A 84 3.14 -9.74 5.23
CA PRO A 84 2.07 -8.78 5.44
C PRO A 84 2.54 -7.32 5.43
N VAL A 85 1.72 -6.43 4.86
CA VAL A 85 1.95 -4.99 4.81
C VAL A 85 0.84 -4.32 5.63
N THR A 86 1.16 -3.89 6.84
CA THR A 86 0.19 -3.41 7.83
C THR A 86 0.63 -2.10 8.45
N LEU A 87 -0.33 -1.29 8.90
CA LEU A 87 -0.07 -0.09 9.69
C LEU A 87 -0.45 -0.36 11.15
N SER A 88 0.50 -0.23 12.05
CA SER A 88 0.30 -0.33 13.49
C SER A 88 -0.26 1.00 14.01
N ALA A 89 -1.16 0.92 14.98
CA ALA A 89 -1.67 2.08 15.70
C ALA A 89 -1.99 1.67 17.14
N ASP A 90 -1.79 2.58 18.08
CA ASP A 90 -2.17 2.41 19.47
C ASP A 90 -3.67 2.65 19.65
N LYS A 91 -4.25 2.10 20.73
CA LYS A 91 -5.66 2.39 21.08
C LYS A 91 -5.92 3.88 21.32
N ALA A 92 -4.89 4.60 21.72
CA ALA A 92 -4.94 6.01 22.06
C ALA A 92 -4.63 6.92 20.87
N ASP A 93 -4.08 6.37 19.78
CA ASP A 93 -4.10 7.06 18.50
C ASP A 93 -5.56 7.28 18.18
#